data_AF-A0A848Q650-F1
#
_entry.id   AF-A0A848Q650-F1
#
_cell.length_a   1.000
_cell.length_b   1.000
_cell.length_c   1.000
_cell.angle_alpha   90.00
_cell.angle_beta   90.00
_cell.angle_gamma   90.00
#
_symmetry.space_group_name_H-M   'P 1'
#
loop_
_entity.id
_entity.type
_entity.pdbx_description
1 polymer ?
#
loop_
_entity_poly.entity_id
_entity_poly.type
_entity_poly.pdbx_seq_one_letter_code
_entity_poly.pdbx_strand_id
1 'polypeptide(L)'
;MNIEIAERLIKLRKEKGLSQEELASKLGLSRQAVSKWERAEASPDTDNLICLARIYGVSLDQLLNTSDSVEDIIKEQVKPEKEEKKKESVHIGIGGIHVESKDGEEVHISRDGIYVKDKDEEVNIGCDKNYHYKPSKYEIAKGAVTGSFTLLVVVAFLLLGFLLPGGIGWTTGWILFLFIPIVASLFSCFHRRRITNFAMPVLVTAIYLFLGMGFGLWHPYWIVFLAIPIFYSVFGPIDKLTRHRRIEKGINVDIIDNEDDE
;
A
#
# COMPACT_ATOMS: atom_id res chain seq x y z
N MET A 1 21.97 -13.62 -21.26
CA MET A 1 22.77 -12.75 -20.37
C MET A 1 24.07 -12.38 -21.06
N ASN A 2 24.68 -11.22 -20.77
CA ASN A 2 26.01 -10.89 -21.28
C ASN A 2 27.07 -11.79 -20.59
N ILE A 3 28.07 -12.23 -21.35
CA ILE A 3 29.17 -13.07 -20.87
C ILE A 3 29.92 -12.37 -19.72
N GLU A 4 30.08 -11.05 -19.80
CA GLU A 4 30.74 -10.25 -18.77
C GLU A 4 30.02 -10.32 -17.40
N ILE A 5 28.68 -10.36 -17.41
CA ILE A 5 27.89 -10.50 -16.19
C ILE A 5 28.07 -11.90 -15.60
N ALA A 6 28.09 -12.94 -16.45
CA ALA A 6 28.28 -14.33 -16.02
C ALA A 6 29.65 -14.54 -15.35
N GLU A 7 30.71 -13.99 -15.94
CA GLU A 7 32.06 -14.03 -15.36
C GLU A 7 32.12 -13.31 -14.00
N ARG A 8 31.39 -12.20 -13.87
CA ARG A 8 31.32 -11.45 -12.61
C ARG A 8 30.60 -12.23 -11.51
N LEU A 9 29.52 -12.94 -11.83
CA LEU A 9 28.84 -13.82 -10.87
C LEU A 9 29.80 -14.91 -10.35
N ILE A 10 30.59 -15.52 -11.23
CA ILE A 10 31.61 -16.50 -10.84
C ILE A 10 32.64 -15.88 -9.88
N LYS A 11 33.13 -14.68 -10.20
CA LYS A 11 34.12 -13.98 -9.39
C LYS A 11 33.59 -13.68 -7.99
N LEU A 12 32.40 -13.09 -7.89
CA LEU A 12 31.76 -12.74 -6.62
C LEU A 12 31.45 -13.98 -5.77
N ARG A 13 31.02 -15.08 -6.41
CA ARG A 13 30.81 -16.35 -5.70
C ARG A 13 32.11 -16.87 -5.08
N LYS A 14 33.21 -16.86 -5.84
CA LYS A 14 34.53 -17.31 -5.36
C LYS A 14 35.09 -16.41 -4.25
N GLU A 15 34.88 -15.10 -4.33
CA GLU A 15 35.28 -14.15 -3.28
C GLU A 15 34.54 -14.41 -1.95
N LYS A 16 33.30 -14.90 -2.01
CA LYS A 16 32.55 -15.33 -0.82
C LYS A 16 32.84 -16.78 -0.38
N GLY A 17 33.72 -17.50 -1.10
CA GLY A 17 34.08 -18.88 -0.78
C GLY A 17 32.95 -19.89 -0.97
N LEU A 18 31.92 -19.55 -1.75
CA LEU A 18 30.72 -20.39 -1.90
C LEU A 18 30.87 -21.41 -3.04
N SER A 19 30.42 -22.64 -2.81
CA SER A 19 30.19 -23.59 -3.91
C SER A 19 28.92 -23.22 -4.70
N GLN A 20 28.79 -23.76 -5.92
CA GLN A 20 27.56 -23.56 -6.71
C GLN A 20 26.33 -24.16 -5.99
N GLU A 21 26.51 -25.27 -5.29
CA GLU A 21 25.45 -25.92 -4.51
C GLU A 21 25.03 -25.04 -3.35
N GLU A 22 25.99 -24.52 -2.57
CA GLU A 22 25.73 -23.64 -1.43
C GLU A 22 25.04 -22.33 -1.83
N LEU A 23 25.42 -21.76 -2.98
CA LEU A 23 24.76 -20.58 -3.51
C LEU A 23 23.31 -20.89 -3.92
N ALA A 24 23.09 -22.05 -4.56
CA ALA A 24 21.76 -22.48 -4.98
C ALA A 24 20.85 -22.74 -3.77
N SER A 25 21.35 -23.41 -2.73
CA SER A 25 20.63 -23.62 -1.47
C SER A 25 20.25 -22.30 -0.80
N LYS A 26 21.13 -21.29 -0.82
CA LYS A 26 20.83 -19.95 -0.27
C LYS A 26 19.79 -19.18 -1.07
N LEU A 27 19.63 -19.49 -2.36
CA LEU A 27 18.64 -18.86 -3.23
C LEU A 27 17.33 -19.66 -3.33
N GLY A 28 17.26 -20.85 -2.74
CA GLY A 28 16.11 -21.75 -2.88
C GLY A 28 15.96 -22.32 -4.30
N LEU A 29 17.08 -22.51 -4.99
CA LEU A 29 17.10 -22.96 -6.40
C LEU A 29 17.91 -24.23 -6.58
N SER A 30 17.76 -24.86 -7.75
CA SER A 30 18.62 -25.97 -8.16
C SER A 30 20.02 -25.48 -8.52
N ARG A 31 21.04 -26.28 -8.23
CA ARG A 31 22.43 -26.06 -8.68
C ARG A 31 22.54 -25.83 -10.19
N GLN A 32 21.67 -26.47 -10.96
CA GLN A 32 21.62 -26.35 -12.41
C GLN A 32 21.27 -24.93 -12.87
N ALA A 33 20.40 -24.22 -12.14
CA ALA A 33 20.05 -22.83 -12.44
C ALA A 33 21.27 -21.91 -12.32
N VAL A 34 22.02 -22.02 -11.22
CA VAL A 34 23.26 -21.26 -10.99
C VAL A 34 24.31 -21.57 -12.06
N SER A 35 24.47 -22.85 -12.43
CA SER A 35 25.39 -23.26 -13.50
C SER A 35 25.05 -22.64 -14.86
N LYS A 36 23.76 -22.54 -15.21
CA LYS A 36 23.32 -21.91 -16.46
C LYS A 36 23.61 -20.40 -16.47
N TRP A 37 23.49 -19.73 -15.34
CA TRP A 37 23.82 -18.30 -15.22
C TRP A 37 25.32 -18.04 -15.35
N GLU A 38 26.15 -18.87 -14.69
CA GLU A 38 27.61 -18.77 -14.76
C GLU A 38 28.15 -19.08 -16.17
N ARG A 39 27.38 -19.79 -17.01
CA ARG A 39 27.73 -20.06 -18.42
C ARG A 39 27.07 -19.11 -19.43
N ALA A 40 26.38 -18.07 -18.96
CA ALA A 40 25.59 -17.14 -19.77
C ALA A 40 24.47 -17.78 -20.62
N GLU A 41 24.14 -19.05 -20.37
CA GLU A 41 23.08 -19.79 -21.08
C GLU A 41 21.66 -19.35 -20.65
N ALA A 42 21.55 -18.81 -19.44
CA ALA A 42 20.31 -18.22 -18.92
C ALA A 42 20.64 -16.94 -18.14
N SER A 43 19.67 -16.04 -18.05
CA SER A 43 19.76 -14.88 -17.16
C SER A 43 19.06 -15.23 -15.83
N PRO A 44 19.61 -14.84 -14.67
CA PRO A 44 18.84 -14.83 -13.43
C PRO A 44 17.66 -13.89 -13.58
N ASP A 45 16.52 -14.26 -13.03
CA ASP A 45 15.39 -13.34 -12.91
C ASP A 45 15.73 -12.17 -11.97
N THR A 46 14.90 -11.14 -11.99
CA THR A 46 15.12 -9.92 -11.21
C THR A 46 15.21 -10.20 -9.71
N ASP A 47 14.39 -11.13 -9.19
CA ASP A 47 14.39 -11.51 -7.78
C ASP A 47 15.72 -12.19 -7.39
N ASN A 48 16.24 -13.07 -8.24
CA ASN A 48 17.53 -13.71 -8.07
C ASN A 48 18.69 -12.73 -8.20
N LEU A 49 18.62 -11.75 -9.09
CA LEU A 49 19.62 -10.68 -9.18
C LEU A 49 19.67 -9.84 -7.89
N ILE A 50 18.52 -9.51 -7.30
CA ILE A 50 18.43 -8.79 -6.02
C ILE A 50 19.00 -9.64 -4.89
N CYS A 51 18.68 -10.93 -4.85
CA CYS A 51 19.21 -11.85 -3.85
C CYS A 51 20.73 -12.05 -4.01
N LEU A 52 21.24 -12.19 -5.23
CA LEU A 52 22.67 -12.26 -5.53
C LEU A 52 23.40 -10.99 -5.08
N ALA A 53 22.85 -9.80 -5.36
CA ALA A 53 23.40 -8.53 -4.91
C ALA A 53 23.52 -8.47 -3.37
N ARG A 54 22.49 -8.95 -2.64
CA ARG A 54 22.51 -9.03 -1.17
C ARG A 54 23.53 -10.05 -0.64
N ILE A 55 23.60 -11.25 -1.24
CA ILE A 55 24.54 -12.30 -0.83
C ILE A 55 26.00 -11.85 -1.04
N TYR A 56 26.27 -11.18 -2.15
CA TYR A 56 27.60 -10.67 -2.46
C TYR A 56 27.93 -9.36 -1.74
N GLY A 57 26.92 -8.61 -1.30
CA GLY A 57 27.08 -7.33 -0.62
C GLY A 57 27.45 -6.19 -1.57
N VAL A 58 26.94 -6.24 -2.81
CA VAL A 58 27.16 -5.24 -3.86
C VAL A 58 25.83 -4.63 -4.30
N SER A 59 25.87 -3.45 -4.94
CA SER A 59 24.67 -2.88 -5.57
C SER A 59 24.30 -3.61 -6.87
N LEU A 60 23.03 -3.52 -7.29
CA LEU A 60 22.58 -4.15 -8.54
C LEU A 60 23.27 -3.52 -9.77
N ASP A 61 23.51 -2.21 -9.76
CA ASP A 61 24.27 -1.51 -10.80
C ASP A 61 25.71 -2.03 -10.89
N GLN A 62 26.34 -2.27 -9.75
CA GLN A 62 27.64 -2.94 -9.70
C GLN A 62 27.53 -4.39 -10.16
N LEU A 63 26.43 -5.11 -9.92
CA LEU A 63 26.28 -6.48 -10.39
C LEU A 63 26.17 -6.56 -11.92
N LEU A 64 25.49 -5.59 -12.54
CA LEU A 64 25.13 -5.59 -13.97
C LEU A 64 26.02 -4.75 -14.88
N ASN A 65 26.82 -3.83 -14.32
CA ASN A 65 27.79 -3.00 -15.03
C ASN A 65 27.22 -2.17 -16.20
N THR A 66 26.21 -1.33 -15.94
CA THR A 66 25.67 -0.35 -16.91
C THR A 66 26.62 0.84 -17.12
N SER A 67 27.87 0.59 -17.50
CA SER A 67 28.86 1.64 -17.81
C SER A 67 28.90 2.04 -19.29
N ASP A 68 28.03 1.46 -20.13
CA ASP A 68 27.88 1.92 -21.50
C ASP A 68 27.09 3.23 -21.49
N SER A 69 27.87 4.31 -21.56
CA SER A 69 27.51 5.72 -21.56
C SER A 69 26.28 6.00 -22.44
N VAL A 70 25.23 6.52 -21.79
CA VAL A 70 23.96 7.00 -22.38
C VAL A 70 24.20 8.02 -23.51
N GLU A 71 25.38 8.64 -23.54
CA GLU A 71 25.79 9.64 -24.51
C GLU A 71 25.83 9.15 -25.97
N ASP A 72 26.05 7.86 -26.24
CA ASP A 72 26.21 7.35 -27.62
C ASP A 72 24.88 7.09 -28.34
N ILE A 73 23.79 6.88 -27.59
CA ILE A 73 22.46 6.57 -28.13
C ILE A 73 21.74 7.85 -28.62
N ILE A 74 22.08 9.02 -28.08
CA ILE A 74 21.32 10.27 -28.26
C ILE A 74 21.62 10.98 -29.60
N LYS A 75 22.77 10.72 -30.25
CA LYS A 75 23.20 11.51 -31.42
C LYS A 75 22.55 11.11 -32.76
N GLU A 76 21.98 9.92 -32.89
CA GLU A 76 21.67 9.36 -34.23
C GLU A 76 20.23 9.66 -34.72
N GLN A 77 19.26 10.06 -33.88
CA GLN A 77 17.83 9.84 -34.20
C GLN A 77 16.87 11.06 -34.23
N VAL A 78 17.28 12.30 -34.54
CA VAL A 78 16.32 13.45 -34.57
C VAL A 78 16.01 13.99 -35.97
N LYS A 79 14.80 13.68 -36.48
CA LYS A 79 13.89 14.65 -37.14
C LYS A 79 12.41 14.15 -37.12
N PRO A 80 11.40 15.05 -37.04
CA PRO A 80 10.10 14.75 -36.42
C PRO A 80 8.91 14.67 -37.39
N GLU A 81 7.87 13.90 -37.03
CA GLU A 81 6.48 14.14 -37.45
C GLU A 81 5.50 13.79 -36.29
N LYS A 82 4.35 14.49 -36.30
CA LYS A 82 3.43 14.74 -35.17
C LYS A 82 2.37 13.65 -35.01
N GLU A 83 1.93 13.39 -33.77
CA GLU A 83 0.55 12.96 -33.46
C GLU A 83 0.14 13.25 -32.00
N GLU A 84 -1.17 13.13 -31.74
CA GLU A 84 -2.01 13.85 -30.79
C GLU A 84 -1.69 13.71 -29.28
N LYS A 85 -1.90 14.81 -28.53
CA LYS A 85 -1.69 14.88 -27.08
C LYS A 85 -2.82 14.17 -26.30
N LYS A 86 -2.68 12.88 -26.04
CA LYS A 86 -3.20 12.26 -24.81
C LYS A 86 -2.33 12.71 -23.64
N LYS A 87 -2.93 13.10 -22.52
CA LYS A 87 -2.18 13.61 -21.37
C LYS A 87 -1.69 12.46 -20.51
N GLU A 88 -0.37 12.33 -20.39
CA GLU A 88 0.28 11.59 -19.31
C GLU A 88 -0.18 12.15 -17.98
N SER A 89 -0.63 11.28 -17.09
CA SER A 89 -0.94 11.68 -15.72
C SER A 89 -0.23 10.76 -14.74
N VAL A 90 0.55 11.38 -13.85
CA VAL A 90 1.19 10.72 -12.72
C VAL A 90 0.45 11.18 -11.48
N HIS A 91 -0.22 10.24 -10.81
CA HIS A 91 -0.92 10.53 -9.56
C HIS A 91 -0.25 9.78 -8.40
N ILE A 92 0.15 10.53 -7.38
CA ILE A 92 0.79 9.99 -6.16
C ILE A 92 -0.17 10.27 -5.00
N GLY A 93 -0.76 9.22 -4.45
CA GLY A 93 -1.73 9.32 -3.36
C GLY A 93 -1.55 8.24 -2.30
N ILE A 94 -2.35 8.34 -1.23
CA ILE A 94 -2.35 7.37 -0.11
C ILE A 94 -2.69 5.93 -0.59
N GLY A 95 -3.26 5.79 -1.79
CA GLY A 95 -3.54 4.53 -2.45
C GLY A 95 -2.37 3.90 -3.21
N GLY A 96 -1.33 4.65 -3.60
CA GLY A 96 -0.24 4.17 -4.47
C GLY A 96 0.24 5.22 -5.49
N ILE A 97 1.14 4.80 -6.37
CA ILE A 97 1.65 5.57 -7.51
C ILE A 97 0.97 5.02 -8.76
N HIS A 98 0.26 5.87 -9.50
CA HIS A 98 -0.36 5.53 -10.78
C HIS A 98 0.29 6.35 -11.88
N VAL A 99 0.80 5.68 -12.90
CA VAL A 99 1.42 6.28 -14.08
C VAL A 99 0.69 5.73 -15.29
N GLU A 100 -0.03 6.59 -15.99
CA GLU A 100 -0.70 6.24 -17.25
C GLU A 100 0.02 6.94 -18.41
N SER A 101 0.54 6.14 -19.34
CA SER A 101 1.23 6.58 -20.55
C SER A 101 0.24 6.81 -21.70
N LYS A 102 0.61 7.66 -22.66
CA LYS A 102 -0.25 8.03 -23.82
C LYS A 102 -0.69 6.82 -24.67
N ASP A 103 0.10 5.77 -24.59
CA ASP A 103 0.02 4.52 -25.31
C ASP A 103 -0.99 3.51 -24.73
N GLY A 104 -1.66 3.85 -23.62
CA GLY A 104 -2.55 2.93 -22.91
C GLY A 104 -1.82 1.99 -21.95
N GLU A 105 -0.52 2.23 -21.74
CA GLU A 105 0.29 1.53 -20.74
C GLU A 105 0.04 2.15 -19.37
N GLU A 106 -0.30 1.33 -18.39
CA GLU A 106 -0.54 1.78 -17.02
C GLU A 106 0.32 1.00 -16.03
N VAL A 107 0.96 1.72 -15.12
CA VAL A 107 1.72 1.16 -14.01
C VAL A 107 1.12 1.66 -12.71
N HIS A 108 0.67 0.74 -11.88
CA HIS A 108 0.09 1.02 -10.57
C HIS A 108 0.87 0.28 -9.48
N ILE A 109 1.43 1.03 -8.53
CA ILE A 109 2.25 0.52 -7.43
C ILE A 109 1.59 0.88 -6.11
N SER A 110 1.08 -0.12 -5.40
CA SER A 110 0.37 0.04 -4.12
C SER A 110 0.82 -0.97 -3.08
N ARG A 111 0.40 -0.76 -1.83
CA ARG A 111 0.62 -1.70 -0.72
C ARG A 111 0.03 -3.10 -0.95
N ASP A 112 -0.87 -3.24 -1.92
CA ASP A 112 -1.58 -4.49 -2.25
C ASP A 112 -1.02 -5.18 -3.52
N GLY A 113 -0.06 -4.58 -4.23
CA GLY A 113 0.61 -5.17 -5.40
C GLY A 113 1.12 -4.17 -6.45
N ILE A 114 1.83 -4.68 -7.45
CA ILE A 114 2.32 -3.95 -8.64
C ILE A 114 1.57 -4.47 -9.86
N TYR A 115 0.89 -3.56 -10.58
CA TYR A 115 0.16 -3.80 -11.83
C TYR A 115 0.87 -3.07 -12.96
N VAL A 116 1.23 -3.79 -14.02
CA VAL A 116 1.79 -3.21 -15.24
C VAL A 116 0.99 -3.76 -16.41
N LYS A 117 0.33 -2.87 -17.15
CA LYS A 117 -0.35 -3.20 -18.40
C LYS A 117 0.41 -2.56 -19.54
N ASP A 118 0.76 -3.39 -20.51
CA ASP A 118 1.27 -2.98 -21.82
C ASP A 118 0.32 -3.53 -22.89
N LYS A 119 0.30 -2.91 -24.08
CA LYS A 119 -0.75 -3.00 -25.12
C LYS A 119 -1.35 -4.39 -25.40
N ASP A 120 -0.61 -5.47 -25.20
CA ASP A 120 -1.06 -6.86 -25.36
C ASP A 120 -0.69 -7.80 -24.19
N GLU A 121 -0.04 -7.30 -23.13
CA GLU A 121 0.47 -8.10 -22.00
C GLU A 121 0.18 -7.46 -20.65
N GLU A 122 -0.33 -8.26 -19.70
CA GLU A 122 -0.65 -7.82 -18.35
C GLU A 122 0.21 -8.59 -17.33
N VAL A 123 1.05 -7.89 -16.57
CA VAL A 123 1.95 -8.49 -15.56
C VAL A 123 1.58 -8.00 -14.16
N ASN A 124 1.20 -8.96 -13.31
CA ASN A 124 0.72 -8.73 -11.95
C ASN A 124 1.65 -9.37 -10.93
N ILE A 125 2.19 -8.58 -10.02
CA ILE A 125 3.01 -9.05 -8.90
C ILE A 125 2.31 -8.63 -7.61
N GLY A 126 1.45 -9.53 -7.11
CA GLY A 126 0.61 -9.38 -5.91
C GLY A 126 -0.38 -10.55 -5.75
N CYS A 127 -0.98 -10.74 -4.56
CA CYS A 127 -1.94 -11.82 -4.28
C CYS A 127 -3.31 -11.64 -4.96
N ASP A 128 -3.38 -11.54 -6.29
CA ASP A 128 -4.49 -12.06 -7.11
C ASP A 128 -4.15 -11.86 -8.60
N LYS A 129 -4.46 -12.85 -9.45
CA LYS A 129 -4.20 -12.80 -10.90
C LYS A 129 -5.19 -11.91 -11.69
N ASN A 130 -6.01 -11.11 -11.01
CA ASN A 130 -7.03 -10.25 -11.60
C ASN A 130 -7.26 -9.02 -10.72
N TYR A 131 -6.49 -7.95 -10.91
CA TYR A 131 -6.87 -6.63 -10.41
C TYR A 131 -7.66 -5.85 -11.47
N HIS A 132 -8.80 -6.39 -11.88
CA HIS A 132 -9.97 -5.51 -11.90
C HIS A 132 -10.15 -5.05 -10.45
N TYR A 133 -10.11 -3.74 -10.16
CA TYR A 133 -10.53 -3.24 -8.85
C TYR A 133 -11.97 -3.70 -8.64
N LYS A 134 -12.11 -4.86 -7.98
CA LYS A 134 -13.36 -5.46 -7.59
C LYS A 134 -13.49 -5.06 -6.13
N PRO A 135 -14.16 -3.92 -5.85
CA PRO A 135 -14.19 -3.40 -4.49
C PRO A 135 -14.64 -4.53 -3.57
N SER A 136 -13.88 -4.75 -2.50
CA SER A 136 -14.25 -5.75 -1.50
C SER A 136 -15.72 -5.53 -1.13
N LYS A 137 -16.48 -6.60 -0.87
CA LYS A 137 -17.87 -6.48 -0.41
C LYS A 137 -17.98 -5.48 0.76
N TYR A 138 -16.92 -5.36 1.56
CA TYR A 138 -16.76 -4.35 2.59
C TYR A 138 -16.67 -2.90 2.07
N GLU A 139 -15.91 -2.61 1.02
CA GLU A 139 -15.75 -1.26 0.49
C GLU A 139 -17.02 -0.75 -0.18
N ILE A 140 -17.72 -1.64 -0.91
CA ILE A 140 -19.05 -1.35 -1.45
C ILE A 140 -20.03 -1.06 -0.30
N ALA A 141 -20.06 -1.93 0.72
CA ALA A 141 -20.92 -1.74 1.88
C ALA A 141 -20.58 -0.47 2.65
N LYS A 142 -19.29 -0.18 2.86
CA LYS A 142 -18.80 1.04 3.53
C LYS A 142 -19.23 2.28 2.75
N GLY A 143 -19.01 2.30 1.43
CA GLY A 143 -19.41 3.40 0.56
C GLY A 143 -20.92 3.63 0.59
N ALA A 144 -21.71 2.56 0.46
CA ALA A 144 -23.17 2.62 0.51
C ALA A 144 -23.69 3.13 1.86
N VAL A 145 -23.18 2.60 2.98
CA VAL A 145 -23.62 3.02 4.31
C VAL A 145 -23.18 4.45 4.62
N THR A 146 -21.91 4.78 4.35
CA THR A 146 -21.40 6.13 4.62
C THR A 146 -22.13 7.15 3.76
N GLY A 147 -22.35 6.86 2.47
CA GLY A 147 -23.12 7.71 1.56
C GLY A 147 -24.57 7.89 2.00
N SER A 148 -25.27 6.80 2.33
CA SER A 148 -26.65 6.85 2.83
C SER A 148 -26.74 7.68 4.11
N PHE A 149 -25.78 7.50 5.02
CA PHE A 149 -25.69 8.28 6.25
C PHE A 149 -25.40 9.77 5.98
N THR A 150 -24.52 10.10 5.03
CA THR A 150 -24.27 11.50 4.66
C THR A 150 -25.52 12.19 4.12
N LEU A 151 -26.30 11.50 3.28
CA LEU A 151 -27.55 12.05 2.75
C LEU A 151 -28.58 12.24 3.87
N LEU A 152 -28.68 11.28 4.79
CA LEU A 152 -29.52 11.40 5.98
C LEU A 152 -29.09 12.60 6.83
N VAL A 153 -27.80 12.79 7.08
CA VAL A 153 -27.26 13.93 7.84
C VAL A 153 -27.56 15.26 7.17
N VAL A 154 -27.42 15.36 5.84
CA VAL A 154 -27.76 16.58 5.09
C VAL A 154 -29.25 16.88 5.17
N VAL A 155 -30.11 15.87 4.99
CA VAL A 155 -31.55 16.03 5.15
C VAL A 155 -31.91 16.43 6.57
N ALA A 156 -31.32 15.79 7.58
CA ALA A 156 -31.52 16.14 8.98
C ALA A 156 -31.06 17.57 9.27
N PHE A 157 -29.92 18.01 8.72
CA PHE A 157 -29.42 19.37 8.85
C PHE A 157 -30.39 20.39 8.23
N LEU A 158 -30.89 20.13 7.02
CA LEU A 158 -31.86 21.00 6.36
C LEU A 158 -33.19 21.04 7.12
N LEU A 159 -33.71 19.88 7.53
CA LEU A 159 -34.91 19.80 8.36
C LEU A 159 -34.74 20.58 9.65
N LEU A 160 -33.63 20.40 10.35
CA LEU A 160 -33.37 21.07 11.62
C LEU A 160 -33.18 22.60 11.42
N GLY A 161 -32.60 23.02 10.29
CA GLY A 161 -32.48 24.43 9.89
C GLY A 161 -33.81 25.11 9.53
N PHE A 162 -34.72 24.40 8.86
CA PHE A 162 -36.03 24.95 8.47
C PHE A 162 -37.12 24.80 9.55
N LEU A 163 -37.04 23.74 10.37
CA LEU A 163 -38.07 23.40 11.35
C LEU A 163 -37.86 24.12 12.70
N LEU A 164 -36.62 24.49 13.05
CA LEU A 164 -36.34 25.22 14.28
C LEU A 164 -36.41 26.74 14.07
N PRO A 165 -37.37 27.44 14.69
CA PRO A 165 -37.43 28.90 14.64
C PRO A 165 -36.24 29.53 15.37
N GLY A 166 -35.79 30.69 14.89
CA GLY A 166 -34.69 31.45 15.51
C GLY A 166 -33.28 31.07 15.04
N GLY A 167 -33.14 30.30 13.96
CA GLY A 167 -31.85 30.03 13.32
C GLY A 167 -30.93 29.07 14.10
N ILE A 168 -31.37 28.62 15.28
CA ILE A 168 -30.63 27.69 16.16
C ILE A 168 -30.24 26.43 15.40
N GLY A 169 -31.12 25.95 14.52
CA GLY A 169 -30.85 24.76 13.73
C GLY A 169 -29.67 24.86 12.78
N TRP A 170 -29.40 26.05 12.24
CA TRP A 170 -28.19 26.29 11.43
C TRP A 170 -26.94 26.34 12.32
N THR A 171 -27.06 26.88 13.54
CA THR A 171 -25.94 27.03 14.47
C THR A 171 -25.52 25.74 15.17
N THR A 172 -26.44 24.81 15.44
CA THR A 172 -26.15 23.54 16.11
C THR A 172 -26.11 22.38 15.13
N GLY A 173 -26.79 22.50 13.98
CA GLY A 173 -26.92 21.43 13.00
C GLY A 173 -25.59 21.01 12.36
N TRP A 174 -24.59 21.88 12.27
CA TRP A 174 -23.29 21.50 11.70
C TRP A 174 -22.54 20.45 12.53
N ILE A 175 -22.87 20.31 13.83
CA ILE A 175 -22.33 19.24 14.68
C ILE A 175 -22.67 17.86 14.10
N LEU A 176 -23.81 17.74 13.38
CA LEU A 176 -24.19 16.48 12.72
C LEU A 176 -23.14 16.04 11.68
N PHE A 177 -22.43 16.97 11.04
CA PHE A 177 -21.36 16.63 10.10
C PHE A 177 -20.16 15.97 10.77
N LEU A 178 -19.92 16.22 12.07
CA LEU A 178 -18.86 15.54 12.82
C LEU A 178 -19.15 14.06 13.04
N PHE A 179 -20.40 13.60 12.92
CA PHE A 179 -20.73 12.18 12.99
C PHE A 179 -20.32 11.40 11.75
N ILE A 180 -20.17 12.06 10.59
CA ILE A 180 -19.76 11.42 9.33
C ILE A 180 -18.41 10.69 9.46
N PRO A 181 -17.32 11.35 9.88
CA PRO A 181 -16.05 10.66 10.08
C PRO A 181 -16.10 9.61 11.20
N ILE A 182 -16.94 9.78 12.22
CA ILE A 182 -17.11 8.79 13.31
C ILE A 182 -17.68 7.48 12.75
N VAL A 183 -18.75 7.56 11.96
CA VAL A 183 -19.37 6.37 11.33
C VAL A 183 -18.38 5.72 10.36
N ALA A 184 -17.69 6.50 9.53
CA ALA A 184 -16.67 5.98 8.62
C ALA A 184 -15.52 5.27 9.36
N SER A 185 -15.12 5.80 10.51
CA SER A 185 -14.11 5.21 11.39
C SER A 185 -14.61 3.95 12.12
N LEU A 186 -15.89 3.87 12.51
CA LEU A 186 -16.48 2.66 13.09
C LEU A 186 -16.38 1.48 12.13
N PHE A 187 -16.81 1.65 10.88
CA PHE A 187 -16.69 0.61 9.85
C PHE A 187 -15.23 0.19 9.64
N SER A 188 -14.32 1.17 9.65
CA SER A 188 -12.88 0.93 9.50
C SER A 188 -12.29 0.16 10.69
N CYS A 189 -12.79 0.38 11.90
CA CYS A 189 -12.41 -0.35 13.11
C CYS A 189 -12.89 -1.81 13.05
N PHE A 190 -14.17 -2.04 12.72
CA PHE A 190 -14.74 -3.38 12.66
C PHE A 190 -14.06 -4.28 11.63
N HIS A 191 -13.78 -3.76 10.45
CA HIS A 191 -13.20 -4.57 9.38
C HIS A 191 -11.70 -4.83 9.58
N ARG A 192 -10.93 -3.81 9.98
CA ARG A 192 -9.48 -3.97 10.14
C ARG A 192 -9.07 -4.55 11.50
N ARG A 193 -10.03 -4.79 12.42
CA ARG A 193 -9.81 -5.17 13.83
C ARG A 193 -8.69 -4.34 14.49
N ARG A 194 -8.63 -3.06 14.16
CA ARG A 194 -7.65 -2.10 14.68
C ARG A 194 -8.40 -0.99 15.36
N ILE A 195 -8.31 -0.96 16.69
CA ILE A 195 -9.07 -0.04 17.54
C ILE A 195 -8.49 1.38 17.41
N THR A 196 -7.18 1.50 17.16
CA THR A 196 -6.49 2.79 16.99
C THR A 196 -6.90 3.56 15.73
N ASN A 197 -7.51 2.91 14.73
CA ASN A 197 -8.01 3.59 13.53
C ASN A 197 -9.27 4.42 13.78
N PHE A 198 -9.85 4.34 14.98
CA PHE A 198 -11.04 5.09 15.32
C PHE A 198 -10.72 6.60 15.48
N ALA A 199 -11.57 7.46 14.92
CA ALA A 199 -11.41 8.92 14.96
C ALA A 199 -11.79 9.51 16.32
N MET A 200 -11.02 9.17 17.36
CA MET A 200 -11.22 9.67 18.72
C MET A 200 -11.27 11.21 18.82
N PRO A 201 -10.39 11.98 18.15
CA PRO A 201 -10.45 13.44 18.24
C PRO A 201 -11.79 14.00 17.77
N VAL A 202 -12.38 13.40 16.73
CA VAL A 202 -13.66 13.86 16.19
C VAL A 202 -14.82 13.47 17.11
N LEU A 203 -14.80 12.27 17.69
CA LEU A 203 -15.77 11.85 18.69
C LEU A 203 -15.76 12.77 19.92
N VAL A 204 -14.57 13.02 20.47
CA VAL A 204 -14.41 13.87 21.66
C VAL A 204 -14.85 15.30 21.36
N THR A 205 -14.52 15.82 20.18
CA THR A 205 -14.97 17.15 19.74
C THR A 205 -16.49 17.22 19.60
N ALA A 206 -17.13 16.20 19.02
CA ALA A 206 -18.59 16.14 18.89
C ALA A 206 -19.28 16.10 20.27
N ILE A 207 -18.76 15.30 21.20
CA ILE A 207 -19.28 15.23 22.58
C ILE A 207 -19.10 16.57 23.30
N TYR A 208 -17.92 17.18 23.19
CA TYR A 208 -17.62 18.48 23.80
C TYR A 208 -18.56 19.58 23.29
N LEU A 209 -18.77 19.66 21.97
CA LEU A 209 -19.66 20.65 21.36
C LEU A 209 -21.13 20.39 21.71
N PHE A 210 -21.56 19.13 21.78
CA PHE A 210 -22.91 18.77 22.21
C PHE A 210 -23.18 19.20 23.66
N LEU A 211 -22.23 18.98 24.57
CA LEU A 211 -22.34 19.41 25.97
C LEU A 211 -22.26 20.94 26.11
N GLY A 212 -21.36 21.59 25.37
CA GLY A 212 -21.19 23.05 25.39
C GLY A 212 -22.40 23.79 24.82
N MET A 213 -22.88 23.40 23.64
CA MET A 213 -24.01 24.06 22.99
C MET A 213 -25.37 23.63 23.54
N GLY A 214 -25.53 22.37 23.97
CA GLY A 214 -26.80 21.84 24.47
C GLY A 214 -27.08 22.21 25.93
N PHE A 215 -26.06 22.19 26.79
CA PHE A 215 -26.22 22.39 28.24
C PHE A 215 -25.47 23.61 28.77
N GLY A 216 -24.75 24.36 27.93
CA GLY A 216 -23.93 25.50 28.35
C GLY A 216 -22.68 25.09 29.14
N LEU A 217 -22.33 23.80 29.14
CA LEU A 217 -21.30 23.20 29.99
C LEU A 217 -19.92 23.26 29.34
N TRP A 218 -19.41 24.47 29.08
CA TRP A 218 -18.09 24.67 28.47
C TRP A 218 -16.92 24.33 29.41
N HIS A 219 -17.12 24.56 30.71
CA HIS A 219 -16.19 24.23 31.79
C HIS A 219 -16.92 23.43 32.86
N PRO A 220 -16.33 22.35 33.42
CA PRO A 220 -14.95 21.83 33.28
C PRO A 220 -14.78 20.76 32.19
N TYR A 221 -15.71 20.64 31.24
CA TYR A 221 -15.79 19.50 30.33
C TYR A 221 -14.67 19.41 29.28
N TRP A 222 -13.73 20.34 29.23
CA TRP A 222 -12.48 20.18 28.47
C TRP A 222 -11.70 18.90 28.88
N ILE A 223 -11.97 18.36 30.07
CA ILE A 223 -11.40 17.09 30.55
C ILE A 223 -11.66 15.93 29.57
N VAL A 224 -12.73 15.98 28.75
CA VAL A 224 -13.00 14.96 27.72
C VAL A 224 -11.86 14.84 26.70
N PHE A 225 -11.06 15.90 26.47
CA PHE A 225 -9.87 15.86 25.60
C PHE A 225 -8.74 15.00 26.16
N LEU A 226 -8.69 14.77 27.47
CA LEU A 226 -7.73 13.84 28.08
C LEU A 226 -8.01 12.38 27.70
N ALA A 227 -9.21 12.07 27.21
CA ALA A 227 -9.52 10.73 26.68
C ALA A 227 -8.69 10.40 25.43
N ILE A 228 -8.24 11.40 24.67
CA ILE A 228 -7.45 11.20 23.44
C ILE A 228 -6.11 10.51 23.75
N PRO A 229 -5.19 11.09 24.56
CA PRO A 229 -3.92 10.44 24.88
C PRO A 229 -4.10 9.12 25.62
N ILE A 230 -5.09 9.03 26.52
CA ILE A 230 -5.38 7.80 27.27
C ILE A 230 -5.79 6.67 26.32
N PHE A 231 -6.69 6.94 25.38
CA PHE A 231 -7.14 5.96 24.40
C PHE A 231 -5.99 5.40 23.58
N TYR A 232 -5.17 6.26 22.97
CA TYR A 232 -4.06 5.79 22.12
C TYR A 232 -2.97 5.08 22.93
N SER A 233 -2.73 5.50 24.17
CA SER A 233 -1.78 4.82 25.07
C SER A 233 -2.25 3.41 25.46
N VAL A 234 -3.56 3.19 25.65
CA VAL A 234 -4.12 1.89 26.05
C VAL A 234 -4.27 0.95 24.85
N PHE A 235 -4.84 1.44 23.75
CA PHE A 235 -5.16 0.60 22.58
C PHE A 235 -3.99 0.44 21.61
N GLY A 236 -2.99 1.32 21.64
CA GLY A 236 -1.77 1.21 20.83
C GLY A 236 -1.01 -0.10 21.03
N PRO A 237 -0.68 -0.49 22.28
CA PRO A 237 -0.04 -1.77 22.56
C PRO A 237 -0.87 -2.99 22.17
N ILE A 238 -2.20 -2.93 22.35
CA ILE A 238 -3.14 -4.02 22.02
C ILE A 238 -3.18 -4.28 20.51
N ASP A 239 -3.25 -3.21 19.71
CA ASP A 239 -3.20 -3.32 18.25
C ASP A 239 -1.84 -3.87 17.77
N LYS A 240 -0.73 -3.50 18.44
CA LYS A 240 0.61 -4.03 18.14
C LYS A 240 0.72 -5.52 18.44
N LEU A 241 0.20 -5.99 19.59
CA LEU A 241 0.21 -7.40 19.97
C LEU A 241 -0.65 -8.27 19.07
N THR A 242 -1.80 -7.76 18.63
CA THR A 242 -2.70 -8.46 17.69
C THR A 242 -2.03 -8.69 16.33
N ARG A 243 -1.17 -7.76 15.90
CA ARG A 243 -0.39 -7.88 14.66
C ARG A 243 0.65 -9.00 14.74
N HIS A 244 1.41 -9.07 15.84
CA HIS A 244 2.43 -10.11 16.02
C HIS A 244 1.81 -11.52 16.02
N ARG A 245 0.70 -11.71 16.76
CA ARG A 245 0.02 -13.01 16.82
C ARG A 245 -0.55 -13.49 15.49
N ARG A 246 -0.96 -12.58 14.60
CA ARG A 246 -1.47 -12.93 13.26
C ARG A 246 -0.33 -13.28 12.29
N ILE A 247 0.81 -12.61 12.41
CA ILE A 247 2.03 -12.91 11.63
C ILE A 247 2.61 -14.25 12.08
N GLU A 248 2.75 -14.49 13.39
CA GLU A 248 3.21 -15.77 13.93
C GLU A 248 2.32 -16.93 13.50
N LYS A 249 0.99 -16.77 13.51
CA LYS A 249 0.08 -17.81 13.01
C LYS A 249 0.17 -18.04 11.51
N GLY A 250 0.43 -17.01 10.70
CA GLY A 250 0.67 -17.18 9.26
C GLY A 250 1.96 -17.97 9.02
N ILE A 251 3.04 -17.54 9.66
CA ILE A 251 4.35 -18.21 9.60
C ILE A 251 4.26 -19.66 10.08
N ASN A 252 3.53 -19.95 11.16
CA ASN A 252 3.40 -21.33 11.65
C ASN A 252 2.58 -22.24 10.72
N VAL A 253 1.59 -21.71 10.01
CA VAL A 253 0.83 -22.50 9.02
C VAL A 253 1.72 -22.80 7.81
N ASP A 254 2.49 -21.81 7.35
CA ASP A 254 3.43 -22.01 6.24
C ASP A 254 4.59 -22.98 6.61
N ILE A 255 4.99 -23.06 7.88
CA ILE A 255 6.01 -24.03 8.34
C ILE A 255 5.44 -25.46 8.41
N ILE A 256 4.20 -25.62 8.91
CA ILE A 256 3.57 -26.95 9.05
C ILE A 256 3.26 -27.55 7.67
N ASP A 257 2.76 -26.76 6.72
CA ASP A 257 2.47 -27.24 5.36
C ASP A 257 3.75 -27.65 4.59
N ASN A 258 4.94 -27.19 5.02
CA ASN A 258 6.22 -27.60 4.44
C ASN A 258 6.88 -28.80 5.15
N GLU A 259 6.40 -29.22 6.33
CA GLU A 259 6.92 -30.40 7.06
C GLU A 259 6.22 -31.71 6.66
N ASP A 260 5.03 -31.65 6.05
CA ASP A 260 4.24 -32.83 5.66
C ASP A 260 4.58 -33.35 4.23
N ASP A 261 5.47 -32.66 3.50
CA ASP A 261 5.87 -32.99 2.12
C ASP A 261 7.29 -33.64 2.00
N GLU A 262 7.93 -34.02 3.12
CA GLU A 262 9.15 -34.88 3.17
C GLU A 262 8.85 -36.32 3.60
#